data_AF-A0A136L1M5-F1
#
_entry.id   AF-A0A136L1M5-F1
#
_cell.length_a   1.000
_cell.length_b   1.000
_cell.length_c   1.000
_cell.angle_alpha   90.00
_cell.angle_beta   90.00
_cell.angle_gamma   90.00
#
_symmetry.space_group_name_H-M   'P 1'
#
loop_
_entity.id
_entity.type
_entity.pdbx_description
1 polymer ?
#
loop_
_entity_poly.entity_id
_entity_poly.type
_entity_poly.pdbx_seq_one_letter_code
_entity_poly.pdbx_strand_id
1 'polypeptide(L)'
;MFRMSRLLLILIIVSVLGALIMAIPVSAAVLTSQPVISLGCSSFSAYFEFTTDRDNSGEGGEYVDFYIYDGANNVVFEFYSEALEFSDWYFDGSNIPYDAAPQSNILTFVLVSPAGNGLDEQILYTTTVDCTTQPQGGSTSCLYSYPPNARQARVLQTTQGYFAPRPDTGTNVILQAGTSWYVMGEDAEAGFTRLFIACNGSPLWVPTNLLG
;
A
#
# COMPACT_ATOMS: atom_id res chain seq x y z
N MET A 1 8.81 -17.24 67.00
CA MET A 1 9.47 -17.93 65.87
C MET A 1 8.45 -18.83 65.18
N PHE A 2 7.86 -18.37 64.08
CA PHE A 2 6.94 -19.21 63.29
C PHE A 2 7.77 -20.17 62.42
N ARG A 3 7.68 -21.48 62.69
CA ARG A 3 8.20 -22.53 61.80
C ARG A 3 7.26 -22.61 60.59
N MET A 4 7.60 -21.91 59.52
CA MET A 4 6.87 -22.04 58.25
C MET A 4 7.12 -23.45 57.70
N SER A 5 6.04 -24.22 57.49
CA SER A 5 6.13 -25.56 56.91
C SER A 5 6.76 -25.50 55.52
N ARG A 6 7.67 -26.41 55.22
CA ARG A 6 8.30 -26.52 53.89
C ARG A 6 7.27 -26.58 52.76
N LEU A 7 6.08 -27.15 53.04
CA LEU A 7 4.96 -27.22 52.10
C LEU A 7 4.38 -25.82 51.77
N LEU A 8 4.28 -24.94 52.76
CA LEU A 8 3.75 -23.59 52.59
C LEU A 8 4.71 -22.72 51.77
N LEU A 9 6.03 -22.92 51.96
CA LEU A 9 7.05 -22.23 51.17
C LEU A 9 6.99 -22.65 49.69
N ILE A 10 6.81 -23.95 49.41
CA ILE A 10 6.68 -24.46 48.04
C ILE A 10 5.42 -23.91 47.37
N LEU A 11 4.28 -23.87 48.08
CA LEU A 11 3.03 -23.30 47.55
C LEU A 11 3.16 -21.82 47.20
N ILE A 12 3.85 -21.02 48.03
CA ILE A 12 4.10 -19.59 47.77
C ILE A 12 5.03 -19.42 46.56
N ILE A 13 6.09 -20.24 46.45
CA ILE A 13 7.00 -20.18 45.30
C ILE A 13 6.25 -20.54 44.01
N VAL A 14 5.41 -21.57 44.02
CA VAL A 14 4.61 -21.96 42.84
C VAL A 14 3.57 -20.89 42.48
N SER A 15 2.92 -20.25 43.46
CA SER A 15 1.94 -19.18 43.18
C SER A 15 2.61 -17.90 42.64
N VAL A 16 3.81 -17.57 43.12
CA VAL A 16 4.58 -16.42 42.62
C VAL A 16 5.18 -16.70 41.25
N LEU A 17 5.61 -17.95 40.98
CA LEU A 17 6.15 -18.34 39.67
C LEU A 17 5.04 -18.44 38.60
N GLY A 18 3.81 -18.81 38.98
CA GLY A 18 2.66 -18.85 38.07
C GLY A 18 2.13 -17.47 37.65
N ALA A 19 2.37 -16.43 38.45
CA ALA A 19 1.97 -15.05 38.13
C ALA A 19 2.95 -14.32 37.20
N LEU A 20 4.08 -14.93 36.85
CA LEU A 20 5.16 -14.35 36.04
C LEU A 20 5.16 -14.80 34.58
N ILE A 21 4.08 -15.42 34.11
CA ILE A 21 3.83 -15.57 32.68
C ILE A 21 3.34 -14.22 32.17
N MET A 22 4.28 -13.30 31.95
CA MET A 22 3.98 -12.08 31.21
C MET A 22 3.54 -12.50 29.81
N ALA A 23 2.26 -12.27 29.49
CA ALA A 23 1.77 -12.36 28.13
C ALA A 23 2.61 -11.40 27.29
N ILE A 24 3.51 -11.93 26.47
CA ILE A 24 4.17 -11.15 25.43
C ILE A 24 3.03 -10.78 24.48
N PRO A 25 2.70 -9.49 24.28
CA PRO A 25 1.70 -9.14 23.29
C PRO A 25 2.23 -9.66 21.95
N VAL A 26 1.54 -10.63 21.37
CA VAL A 26 1.74 -11.03 19.98
C VAL A 26 1.29 -9.81 19.18
N SER A 27 2.25 -9.08 18.60
CA SER A 27 1.93 -8.07 17.60
C SER A 27 1.34 -8.81 16.40
N ALA A 28 0.30 -8.25 15.77
CA ALA A 28 -0.11 -8.75 14.45
C ALA A 28 0.71 -8.04 13.37
N ALA A 29 0.42 -8.39 12.12
CA ALA A 29 1.03 -7.77 10.95
C ALA A 29 1.15 -6.25 11.12
N VAL A 30 2.34 -5.72 10.83
CA VAL A 30 2.65 -4.31 11.02
C VAL A 30 2.80 -3.65 9.67
N LEU A 31 2.04 -2.57 9.44
CA LEU A 31 2.24 -1.73 8.26
C LEU A 31 3.66 -1.14 8.26
N THR A 32 4.40 -1.37 7.19
CA THR A 32 5.77 -0.85 7.03
C THR A 32 5.80 0.53 6.36
N SER A 33 4.71 0.91 5.70
CA SER A 33 4.50 2.23 5.10
C SER A 33 3.02 2.66 5.18
N GLN A 34 2.77 3.95 4.94
CA GLN A 34 1.41 4.50 4.94
C GLN A 34 0.62 3.96 3.71
N PRO A 35 -0.52 3.27 3.90
CA PRO A 35 -1.34 2.80 2.79
C PRO A 35 -1.82 3.94 1.88
N VAL A 36 -1.76 3.71 0.57
CA VAL A 36 -2.28 4.61 -0.46
C VAL A 36 -3.54 3.97 -1.05
N ILE A 37 -4.70 4.45 -0.61
CA ILE A 37 -6.01 3.90 -0.99
C ILE A 37 -6.83 4.97 -1.69
N SER A 38 -7.39 4.65 -2.86
CA SER A 38 -8.32 5.49 -3.61
C SER A 38 -9.60 4.72 -3.91
N LEU A 39 -10.73 5.16 -3.37
CA LEU A 39 -12.04 4.53 -3.57
C LEU A 39 -12.89 5.37 -4.51
N GLY A 40 -12.95 4.98 -5.78
CA GLY A 40 -13.88 5.55 -6.76
C GLY A 40 -15.27 4.91 -6.66
N CYS A 41 -16.26 5.40 -7.40
CA CYS A 41 -17.61 4.83 -7.32
C CYS A 41 -17.80 3.53 -8.13
N SER A 42 -16.90 3.23 -9.06
CA SER A 42 -16.96 2.03 -9.92
C SER A 42 -15.78 1.08 -9.73
N SER A 43 -14.67 1.58 -9.19
CA SER A 43 -13.41 0.85 -9.02
C SER A 43 -12.57 1.51 -7.94
N PHE A 44 -11.55 0.81 -7.48
CA PHE A 44 -10.58 1.31 -6.52
C PHE A 44 -9.14 1.01 -6.94
N SER A 45 -8.21 1.67 -6.27
CA SER A 45 -6.79 1.36 -6.29
C SER A 45 -6.27 1.31 -4.85
N ALA A 46 -5.38 0.38 -4.57
CA ALA A 46 -4.80 0.20 -3.25
C ALA A 46 -3.33 -0.21 -3.37
N TYR A 47 -2.49 0.44 -2.57
CA TYR A 47 -1.10 0.06 -2.33
C TYR A 47 -0.83 0.07 -0.84
N PHE A 48 -0.25 -1.01 -0.32
CA PHE A 48 0.21 -1.08 1.06
C PHE A 48 1.29 -2.16 1.22
N GLU A 49 2.17 -1.94 2.19
CA GLU A 49 3.23 -2.85 2.56
C GLU A 49 3.08 -3.20 4.05
N PHE A 50 3.39 -4.45 4.40
CA PHE A 50 3.26 -4.94 5.76
C PHE A 50 4.24 -6.08 6.02
N THR A 51 4.62 -6.25 7.28
CA THR A 51 5.38 -7.42 7.75
C THR A 51 4.43 -8.33 8.50
N THR A 52 4.41 -9.62 8.19
CA THR A 52 3.67 -10.64 8.95
C THR A 52 4.57 -11.21 10.05
N ASP A 53 4.05 -11.30 11.26
CA ASP A 53 4.78 -11.79 12.44
C ASP A 53 3.89 -12.62 13.39
N ARG A 54 2.68 -12.96 12.94
CA ARG A 54 1.65 -13.66 13.72
C ARG A 54 1.09 -14.87 13.00
N ASP A 55 0.81 -15.95 13.74
CA ASP A 55 0.16 -17.15 13.19
C ASP A 55 -1.35 -17.17 13.48
N ASN A 56 -2.16 -16.41 12.74
CA ASN A 56 -3.62 -16.52 12.83
C ASN A 56 -4.19 -17.69 11.99
N SER A 57 -3.39 -18.32 11.13
CA SER A 57 -3.82 -19.47 10.32
C SER A 57 -3.78 -20.79 11.09
N GLY A 58 -2.85 -20.93 12.04
CA GLY A 58 -2.53 -22.21 12.68
C GLY A 58 -1.65 -23.12 11.82
N GLU A 59 -1.16 -22.60 10.69
CA GLU A 59 -0.30 -23.31 9.74
C GLU A 59 1.11 -22.70 9.68
N GLY A 60 1.45 -21.82 10.62
CA GLY A 60 2.73 -21.12 10.65
C GLY A 60 2.76 -19.88 9.75
N GLY A 61 1.61 -19.24 9.54
CA GLY A 61 1.48 -18.07 8.68
C GLY A 61 0.32 -17.14 9.07
N GLU A 62 0.29 -15.97 8.46
CA GLU A 62 -0.71 -14.94 8.71
C GLU A 62 -1.64 -14.75 7.50
N TYR A 63 -2.94 -14.82 7.72
CA TYR A 63 -3.93 -14.25 6.80
C TYR A 63 -3.95 -12.73 6.97
N VAL A 64 -4.02 -12.01 5.86
CA VAL A 64 -4.18 -10.55 5.81
C VAL A 64 -5.21 -10.23 4.73
N ASP A 65 -6.40 -9.90 5.18
CA ASP A 65 -7.59 -9.74 4.34
C ASP A 65 -7.98 -8.27 4.23
N PHE A 66 -8.73 -7.91 3.19
CA PHE A 66 -9.36 -6.59 3.16
C PHE A 66 -10.74 -6.59 2.52
N TYR A 67 -11.54 -5.63 2.96
CA TYR A 67 -12.93 -5.47 2.57
C TYR A 67 -13.21 -4.02 2.21
N ILE A 68 -14.14 -3.82 1.27
CA ILE A 68 -14.69 -2.51 0.96
C ILE A 68 -16.20 -2.55 1.19
N TYR A 69 -16.67 -1.65 2.04
CA TYR A 69 -18.08 -1.48 2.37
C TYR A 69 -18.63 -0.19 1.75
N ASP A 70 -19.90 -0.21 1.38
CA ASP A 70 -20.63 1.01 1.05
C ASP A 70 -21.24 1.67 2.30
N GLY A 71 -21.87 2.84 2.13
CA GLY A 71 -22.45 3.59 3.25
C GLY A 71 -23.67 2.93 3.91
N ALA A 72 -24.16 1.83 3.36
CA ALA A 72 -25.22 0.99 3.93
C ALA A 72 -24.65 -0.29 4.56
N ASN A 73 -23.32 -0.40 4.69
CA ASN A 73 -22.57 -1.56 5.16
C ASN A 73 -22.72 -2.80 4.27
N ASN A 74 -23.07 -2.63 2.99
CA ASN A 74 -22.96 -3.73 2.04
C ASN A 74 -21.49 -3.91 1.66
N VAL A 75 -21.03 -5.16 1.61
CA VAL A 75 -19.72 -5.47 1.06
C VAL A 75 -19.78 -5.36 -0.46
N VAL A 76 -18.90 -4.54 -1.03
CA VAL A 76 -18.79 -4.31 -2.48
C VAL A 76 -17.55 -4.97 -3.08
N PHE A 77 -16.58 -5.34 -2.23
CA PHE A 77 -15.39 -6.08 -2.62
C PHE A 77 -14.76 -6.80 -1.42
N GLU A 78 -14.25 -8.01 -1.65
CA GLU A 78 -13.55 -8.83 -0.66
C GLU A 78 -12.25 -9.37 -1.26
N PHE A 79 -11.18 -9.33 -0.45
CA PHE A 79 -9.94 -10.02 -0.74
C PHE A 79 -9.55 -10.86 0.46
N TYR A 80 -9.26 -12.13 0.18
CA TYR A 80 -8.76 -13.09 1.17
C TYR A 80 -7.36 -13.51 0.75
N SER A 81 -6.39 -13.42 1.66
CA SER A 81 -5.07 -13.97 1.38
C SER A 81 -5.03 -15.47 1.62
N GLU A 82 -4.01 -16.14 1.07
CA GLU A 82 -3.57 -17.42 1.61
C GLU A 82 -2.78 -17.19 2.91
N ALA A 83 -2.38 -18.25 3.61
CA ALA A 83 -1.55 -18.14 4.80
C ALA A 83 -0.15 -17.65 4.37
N LEU A 84 0.17 -16.40 4.71
CA LEU A 84 1.43 -15.77 4.33
C LEU A 84 2.53 -16.17 5.31
N GLU A 85 3.69 -16.59 4.80
CA GLU A 85 4.88 -16.82 5.62
C GLU A 85 5.31 -15.52 6.32
N PHE A 86 5.98 -15.64 7.47
CA PHE A 86 6.50 -14.47 8.23
C PHE A 86 7.59 -13.75 7.45
N SER A 87 7.22 -12.65 6.80
CA SER A 87 8.05 -11.88 5.87
C SER A 87 7.43 -10.50 5.62
N ASP A 88 8.15 -9.68 4.86
CA ASP A 88 7.61 -8.47 4.26
C ASP A 88 6.80 -8.82 3.01
N TRP A 89 5.62 -8.21 2.90
CA TRP A 89 4.64 -8.39 1.84
C TRP A 89 4.10 -7.05 1.37
N TYR A 90 3.53 -7.04 0.17
CA TYR A 90 2.85 -5.87 -0.36
C TYR A 90 1.64 -6.28 -1.21
N PHE A 91 0.68 -5.36 -1.31
CA PHE A 91 -0.39 -5.41 -2.28
C PHE A 91 -0.27 -4.20 -3.20
N ASP A 92 -0.38 -4.42 -4.51
CA ASP A 92 -0.42 -3.36 -5.52
C ASP A 92 -1.53 -3.66 -6.53
N GLY A 93 -2.62 -2.92 -6.39
CA GLY A 93 -3.82 -3.05 -7.21
C GLY A 93 -4.26 -1.71 -7.77
N SER A 94 -4.53 -1.67 -9.08
CA SER A 94 -4.97 -0.45 -9.78
C SER A 94 -6.20 -0.69 -10.63
N ASN A 95 -7.18 0.21 -10.52
CA ASN A 95 -8.46 0.16 -11.24
C ASN A 95 -9.19 -1.18 -11.09
N ILE A 96 -9.17 -1.75 -9.89
CA ILE A 96 -9.88 -3.00 -9.59
C ILE A 96 -11.38 -2.68 -9.52
N PRO A 97 -12.22 -3.32 -10.36
CA PRO A 97 -13.67 -3.13 -10.29
C PRO A 97 -14.24 -3.76 -9.01
N TYR A 98 -15.31 -3.17 -8.49
CA TYR A 98 -16.08 -3.80 -7.41
C TYR A 98 -16.84 -5.03 -7.91
N ASP A 99 -17.03 -6.03 -7.04
CA ASP A 99 -17.85 -7.22 -7.33
C ASP A 99 -19.33 -6.84 -7.40
N ALA A 100 -19.74 -5.86 -6.61
CA ALA A 100 -21.06 -5.26 -6.64
C ALA A 100 -20.95 -3.72 -6.68
N ALA A 101 -21.80 -3.08 -7.47
CA ALA A 101 -21.86 -1.62 -7.49
C ALA A 101 -22.30 -1.09 -6.11
N PRO A 102 -21.57 -0.11 -5.52
CA PRO A 102 -21.96 0.48 -4.25
C PRO A 102 -23.36 1.12 -4.32
N GLN A 103 -24.18 0.87 -3.31
CA GLN A 103 -25.56 1.37 -3.27
C GLN A 103 -25.68 2.69 -2.48
N SER A 104 -24.68 2.99 -1.65
CA SER A 104 -24.67 4.18 -0.80
C SER A 104 -23.25 4.74 -0.61
N ASN A 105 -23.14 6.05 -0.45
CA ASN A 105 -21.93 6.68 0.11
C ASN A 105 -22.09 6.79 1.63
N ILE A 106 -21.01 6.73 2.42
CA ILE A 106 -19.58 6.80 2.10
C ILE A 106 -18.93 5.40 1.97
N LEU A 107 -17.89 5.24 1.15
CA LEU A 107 -17.18 3.95 1.02
C LEU A 107 -16.14 3.78 2.14
N THR A 108 -16.01 2.59 2.71
CA THR A 108 -15.04 2.28 3.77
C THR A 108 -14.17 1.11 3.36
N PHE A 109 -12.86 1.30 3.37
CA PHE A 109 -11.86 0.25 3.22
C PHE A 109 -11.38 -0.20 4.60
N VAL A 110 -11.26 -1.52 4.80
CA VAL A 110 -10.76 -2.13 6.04
C VAL A 110 -9.74 -3.21 5.67
N LEU A 111 -8.51 -3.04 6.12
CA LEU A 111 -7.44 -4.05 6.05
C LEU A 111 -7.26 -4.66 7.44
N VAL A 112 -7.22 -5.98 7.50
CA VAL A 112 -7.33 -6.71 8.77
C VAL A 112 -6.43 -7.95 8.77
N SER A 113 -5.88 -8.27 9.94
CA SER A 113 -5.40 -9.60 10.29
C SER A 113 -6.55 -10.32 11.03
N PRO A 114 -7.29 -11.26 10.38
CA PRO A 114 -8.49 -11.85 10.96
C PRO A 114 -8.21 -12.65 12.24
N ALA A 115 -9.26 -12.85 13.03
CA ALA A 115 -9.20 -13.73 14.18
C ALA A 115 -8.92 -15.19 13.76
N GLY A 116 -8.10 -15.89 14.54
CA GLY A 116 -7.71 -17.27 14.24
C GLY A 116 -6.62 -17.77 15.16
N ASN A 117 -6.51 -19.09 15.31
CA ASN A 117 -5.52 -19.76 16.17
C ASN A 117 -5.46 -19.22 17.62
N GLY A 118 -6.62 -18.88 18.20
CA GLY A 118 -6.71 -18.33 19.56
C GLY A 118 -6.33 -16.86 19.69
N LEU A 119 -6.16 -16.16 18.57
CA LEU A 119 -5.81 -14.75 18.51
C LEU A 119 -7.00 -13.93 17.98
N ASP A 120 -7.24 -12.76 18.56
CA ASP A 120 -8.34 -11.86 18.17
C ASP A 120 -8.09 -11.15 16.84
N GLU A 121 -9.13 -10.66 16.19
CA GLU A 121 -9.02 -9.84 14.97
C GLU A 121 -8.24 -8.53 15.25
N GLN A 122 -7.37 -8.13 14.32
CA GLN A 122 -6.70 -6.84 14.36
C GLN A 122 -6.92 -6.03 13.08
N ILE A 123 -7.52 -4.84 13.22
CA ILE A 123 -7.60 -3.87 12.13
C ILE A 123 -6.23 -3.21 11.95
N LEU A 124 -5.65 -3.38 10.77
CA LEU A 124 -4.35 -2.80 10.41
C LEU A 124 -4.53 -1.38 9.87
N TYR A 125 -5.55 -1.19 9.02
CA TYR A 125 -5.85 0.10 8.43
C TYR A 125 -7.35 0.23 8.16
N THR A 126 -7.87 1.45 8.33
CA THR A 126 -9.20 1.79 7.84
C THR A 126 -9.19 3.21 7.27
N THR A 127 -9.93 3.39 6.18
CA THR A 127 -10.19 4.72 5.63
C THR A 127 -11.58 4.77 5.04
N THR A 128 -12.15 5.97 5.01
CA THR A 128 -13.50 6.21 4.56
C THR A 128 -13.49 7.38 3.58
N VAL A 129 -14.04 7.18 2.38
CA VAL A 129 -13.95 8.11 1.25
C VAL A 129 -15.31 8.28 0.58
N ASP A 130 -15.72 9.53 0.39
CA ASP A 130 -16.90 9.85 -0.40
C ASP A 130 -16.52 9.81 -1.88
N CYS A 131 -16.97 8.77 -2.57
CA CYS A 131 -16.62 8.52 -3.96
C CYS A 131 -17.24 9.56 -4.91
N THR A 132 -18.22 10.35 -4.46
CA THR A 132 -18.83 11.44 -5.25
C THR A 132 -18.03 12.73 -5.18
N THR A 133 -17.29 12.94 -4.09
CA THR A 133 -16.39 14.08 -3.92
C THR A 133 -14.99 13.80 -4.46
N GLN A 134 -14.65 12.53 -4.68
CA GLN A 134 -13.53 12.19 -5.54
C GLN A 134 -13.83 12.76 -6.93
N PRO A 135 -12.82 13.32 -7.63
CA PRO A 135 -12.96 13.63 -9.04
C PRO A 135 -13.44 12.36 -9.74
N GLN A 136 -14.74 12.31 -10.09
CA GLN A 136 -15.30 11.20 -10.83
C GLN A 136 -14.43 11.03 -12.07
N GLY A 137 -14.03 9.80 -12.38
CA GLY A 137 -13.08 9.46 -13.43
C GLY A 137 -13.49 9.87 -14.84
N GLY A 138 -13.60 11.17 -15.13
CA GLY A 138 -12.90 11.71 -16.27
C GLY A 138 -11.43 11.59 -15.93
N SER A 139 -10.65 11.00 -16.85
CA SER A 139 -9.18 10.98 -16.85
C SER A 139 -8.64 11.96 -15.83
N THR A 140 -8.05 11.49 -14.73
CA THR A 140 -7.49 12.35 -13.68
C THR A 140 -6.73 13.44 -14.42
N SER A 141 -7.31 14.64 -14.51
CA SER A 141 -6.61 15.76 -15.12
C SER A 141 -5.66 16.08 -14.00
N CYS A 142 -4.48 15.50 -14.11
CA CYS A 142 -3.47 15.57 -13.08
C CYS A 142 -3.11 17.05 -13.01
N LEU A 143 -3.77 17.76 -12.08
CA LEU A 143 -3.56 19.18 -11.78
C LEU A 143 -2.19 19.29 -11.11
N TYR A 144 -1.16 18.98 -11.88
CA TYR A 144 0.21 19.30 -11.55
C TYR A 144 0.48 20.69 -12.09
N SER A 145 0.89 21.60 -11.21
CA SER A 145 1.37 22.90 -11.65
C SER A 145 2.72 22.70 -12.33
N TYR A 146 2.76 22.88 -13.65
CA TYR A 146 4.01 22.88 -14.38
C TYR A 146 4.95 23.94 -13.78
N PRO A 147 6.24 23.65 -13.60
CA PRO A 147 7.18 24.69 -13.21
C PRO A 147 7.16 25.81 -14.27
N PRO A 148 7.43 27.08 -13.91
CA PRO A 148 7.29 28.23 -14.82
C PRO A 148 8.11 28.13 -16.11
N ASN A 149 9.12 27.26 -16.15
CA ASN A 149 10.00 26.98 -17.27
C ASN A 149 9.66 25.68 -18.03
N ALA A 150 8.51 25.06 -17.75
CA ALA A 150 8.09 23.88 -18.48
C ALA A 150 7.89 24.19 -19.96
N ARG A 151 8.44 23.34 -20.81
CA ARG A 151 8.32 23.45 -22.27
C ARG A 151 7.91 22.11 -22.86
N GLN A 152 7.27 22.14 -24.01
CA GLN A 152 6.95 20.91 -24.73
C GLN A 152 8.15 20.49 -25.59
N ALA A 153 8.45 19.20 -25.63
CA ALA A 153 9.42 18.60 -26.55
C ALA A 153 8.82 17.38 -27.22
N ARG A 154 9.24 17.10 -28.45
CA ARG A 154 8.81 15.93 -29.21
C ARG A 154 9.85 14.82 -29.10
N VAL A 155 9.37 13.61 -28.87
CA VAL A 155 10.21 12.41 -28.89
C VAL A 155 10.62 12.12 -30.33
N LEU A 156 11.91 12.18 -30.62
CA LEU A 156 12.44 11.98 -31.97
C LEU A 156 12.52 10.50 -32.34
N GLN A 157 12.79 9.64 -31.36
CA GLN A 157 12.93 8.20 -31.52
C GLN A 157 12.32 7.47 -30.34
N THR A 158 11.66 6.33 -30.59
CA THR A 158 11.06 5.51 -29.54
C THR A 158 12.13 5.11 -28.53
N THR A 159 11.89 5.39 -27.25
CA THR A 159 12.87 5.21 -26.19
C THR A 159 12.23 4.79 -24.87
N GLN A 160 13.03 4.20 -23.98
CA GLN A 160 12.62 3.87 -22.63
C GLN A 160 12.85 5.07 -21.71
N GLY A 161 11.99 5.25 -20.72
CA GLY A 161 12.23 6.20 -19.64
C GLY A 161 12.96 5.58 -18.45
N TYR A 162 13.59 6.42 -17.64
CA TYR A 162 14.45 6.04 -16.51
C TYR A 162 13.99 6.71 -15.20
N PHE A 163 14.15 6.04 -14.06
CA PHE A 163 13.84 6.61 -12.73
C PHE A 163 14.87 7.66 -12.28
N ALA A 164 16.10 7.59 -12.78
CA ALA A 164 17.18 8.54 -12.56
C ALA A 164 17.85 8.90 -13.90
N PRO A 165 18.68 9.96 -13.98
CA PRO A 165 19.40 10.33 -15.21
C PRO A 165 20.57 9.37 -15.51
N ARG A 166 20.32 8.05 -15.50
CA ARG A 166 21.32 7.00 -15.75
C ARG A 166 20.69 5.74 -16.39
N PRO A 167 21.39 5.06 -17.33
CA PRO A 167 20.82 3.94 -18.09
C PRO A 167 20.46 2.68 -17.28
N ASP A 168 21.04 2.50 -16.09
CA ASP A 168 20.81 1.35 -15.20
C ASP A 168 19.49 1.41 -14.45
N THR A 169 18.74 2.51 -14.56
CA THR A 169 17.48 2.76 -13.84
C THR A 169 16.23 2.69 -14.73
N GLY A 170 16.23 1.78 -15.72
CA GLY A 170 15.16 1.65 -16.71
C GLY A 170 13.78 1.41 -16.08
N THR A 171 12.74 1.96 -16.71
CA THR A 171 11.33 1.77 -16.34
C THR A 171 10.59 0.94 -17.39
N ASN A 172 9.39 0.45 -17.09
CA ASN A 172 8.52 -0.16 -18.10
C ASN A 172 7.81 0.87 -19.02
N VAL A 173 8.13 2.16 -18.88
CA VAL A 173 7.52 3.24 -19.66
C VAL A 173 8.28 3.42 -20.98
N ILE A 174 7.58 3.20 -22.09
CA ILE A 174 8.10 3.41 -23.44
C ILE A 174 7.50 4.68 -24.05
N LEU A 175 8.35 5.65 -24.37
CA LEU A 175 7.98 6.86 -25.08
C LEU A 175 8.05 6.60 -26.58
N GLN A 176 6.91 6.73 -27.25
CA GLN A 176 6.83 6.48 -28.70
C GLN A 176 7.35 7.66 -29.50
N ALA A 177 8.09 7.38 -30.59
CA ALA A 177 8.51 8.39 -31.54
C ALA A 177 7.32 9.23 -32.03
N GLY A 178 7.53 10.53 -32.07
CA GLY A 178 6.56 11.51 -32.53
C GLY A 178 5.52 11.96 -31.51
N THR A 179 5.55 11.43 -30.28
CA THR A 179 4.73 11.91 -29.17
C THR A 179 5.32 13.16 -28.53
N SER A 180 4.47 14.04 -27.99
CA SER A 180 4.88 15.28 -27.33
C SER A 180 4.76 15.15 -25.82
N TRP A 181 5.79 15.61 -25.10
CA TRP A 181 5.91 15.53 -23.64
C TRP A 181 6.30 16.87 -23.04
N TYR A 182 6.02 17.06 -21.76
CA TYR A 182 6.43 18.26 -21.03
C TYR A 182 7.78 18.03 -20.34
N VAL A 183 8.74 18.88 -20.67
CA VAL A 183 10.05 18.96 -20.04
C VAL A 183 9.96 19.80 -18.78
N MET A 184 10.43 19.26 -17.67
CA MET A 184 10.45 19.92 -16.36
C MET A 184 11.85 20.34 -15.91
N GLY A 185 12.90 19.84 -16.57
CA GLY A 185 14.28 20.12 -16.22
C GLY A 185 15.25 19.26 -17.00
N GLU A 186 16.55 19.50 -16.81
CA GLU A 186 17.63 18.79 -17.49
C GLU A 186 18.77 18.54 -16.51
N ASP A 187 19.42 17.41 -16.66
CA ASP A 187 20.72 17.11 -16.09
C ASP A 187 21.74 17.17 -17.24
N ALA A 188 22.38 18.33 -17.38
CA ALA A 188 23.33 18.59 -18.46
C ALA A 188 24.63 17.79 -18.32
N GLU A 189 25.00 17.37 -17.09
CA GLU A 189 26.19 16.56 -16.85
C GLU A 189 25.97 15.11 -17.28
N ALA A 190 24.77 14.58 -17.00
CA ALA A 190 24.39 13.24 -17.39
C ALA A 190 23.83 13.13 -18.82
N GLY A 191 23.39 14.24 -19.42
CA GLY A 191 22.77 14.26 -20.75
C GLY A 191 21.33 13.74 -20.77
N PHE A 192 20.57 13.95 -19.69
CA PHE A 192 19.18 13.51 -19.55
C PHE A 192 18.23 14.69 -19.35
N THR A 193 17.04 14.55 -19.91
CA THR A 193 15.92 15.48 -19.74
C THR A 193 14.86 14.85 -18.86
N ARG A 194 14.37 15.63 -17.90
CA ARG A 194 13.31 15.25 -16.97
C ARG A 194 11.96 15.56 -17.59
N LEU A 195 11.16 14.53 -17.82
CA LEU A 195 9.81 14.58 -18.36
C LEU A 195 8.76 14.36 -17.27
N PHE A 196 7.60 14.98 -17.49
CA PHE A 196 6.42 14.76 -16.67
C PHE A 196 5.65 13.52 -17.13
N ILE A 197 5.44 12.55 -16.25
CA ILE A 197 4.41 11.52 -16.42
C ILE A 197 3.15 11.99 -15.71
N ALA A 198 2.05 12.10 -16.48
CA ALA A 198 0.76 12.38 -15.89
C ALA A 198 0.37 11.23 -14.93
N CYS A 199 0.04 11.62 -13.70
CA CYS A 199 -0.78 10.90 -12.74
C CYS A 199 -0.14 10.06 -11.64
N ASN A 200 1.18 9.81 -11.69
CA ASN A 200 1.89 9.16 -10.59
C ASN A 200 2.80 10.10 -9.79
N GLY A 201 2.86 11.40 -10.12
CA GLY A 201 3.74 12.37 -9.44
C GLY A 201 5.24 12.15 -9.64
N SER A 202 5.64 11.00 -10.20
CA SER A 202 7.01 10.61 -10.44
C SER A 202 7.53 11.19 -11.77
N PRO A 203 8.60 12.00 -11.77
CA PRO A 203 9.26 12.41 -12.99
C PRO A 203 9.92 11.20 -13.67
N LEU A 204 10.04 11.26 -15.00
CA LEU A 204 10.76 10.29 -15.81
C LEU A 204 11.98 10.97 -16.44
N TRP A 205 13.07 10.26 -16.61
CA TRP A 205 14.25 10.75 -17.31
C TRP A 205 14.38 10.09 -18.67
N VAL A 206 14.83 10.85 -19.67
CA VAL A 206 15.17 10.33 -21.00
C VAL A 206 16.43 11.01 -21.54
N PRO A 207 17.25 10.35 -22.37
CA PRO A 207 18.40 11.00 -22.99
C PRO A 207 17.99 12.25 -23.80
N THR A 208 18.68 13.37 -23.56
CA THR A 208 18.32 14.68 -24.13
C THR A 208 18.37 14.70 -25.65
N ASN A 209 19.28 13.94 -26.26
CA ASN A 209 19.42 13.83 -27.72
C ASN A 209 18.24 13.14 -28.42
N LEU A 210 17.29 12.55 -27.66
CA LEU A 210 16.10 11.91 -28.19
C LEU A 210 14.87 12.82 -28.17
N LEU A 211 15.05 14.09 -27.78
CA LEU A 211 14.02 15.12 -27.75
C LEU A 211 14.38 16.28 -28.70
N GLY A 212 13.38 16.87 -29.35
CA GLY A 212 13.53 18.04 -30.23
C GLY A 212 12.25 18.81 -30.48
#